data_AF-A0AAV0TVR7-F1
#
_entry.id   AF-A0AAV0TVR7-F1
#
_cell.length_a   1.000
_cell.length_b   1.000
_cell.length_c   1.000
_cell.angle_alpha   90.00
_cell.angle_beta   90.00
_cell.angle_gamma   90.00
#
_symmetry.space_group_name_H-M   'P 1'
#
loop_
_entity.id
_entity.type
_entity.pdbx_description
1 polymer ?
#
loop_
_entity_poly.entity_id
_entity_poly.type
_entity_poly.pdbx_seq_one_letter_code
_entity_poly.pdbx_strand_id
1 'polypeptide(L)'
;MHTVKELMSSPMPLDDELSRSYTLCGSECLDIDLDEQDALRKAARAGIQLLETNQALGEEVIALRDHVAVLETEQPRLRARLALREQELANCIGVRKELLLEANTLYNELKAKSALVKDLLEKEDHMTQQLRELRVVKTLEENSTAASDVDHQLERSEAAKMKSTQRKFAVVNPESTYDLDQASVFTITDYKKLQHQLLVASEENVAHELEIKSLRKEVGELRRKLVGLPECMAHIKRLEKRSETLQSANDTLREERMEEQAVLDSLRSMNLMYKKIAESHTFAADCTCLQQPEEADAHAPSITVRDVLLETNMKLEAELRGLRASLDMPDLSVTVEEELLDRAFKRVDSDSSSSSVQSDTIDDSRDSVKTANERLNRKVQVVTEKCKLMKEMLRHTKVQWCAAVASQKAQEESNESARREISLLTQQLDDCVAALAGTDKKGLGHNIELARGGVDECSKWVQETAPFPAPPGDLNSPLIRCLLDHWSTDKSKVMILTDWLHNSIRGTGRATPLRLANLTSEVAAGFTQLLVPIMRERHGVSVSIYRHDSVHVLSDLVLQTTHPSEALQSAVSKND
;
A
#
# COMPACT_ATOMS: atom_id res chain seq x y z
N MET A 1 17.04 -47.39 -3.44
CA MET A 1 18.24 -48.08 -3.92
C MET A 1 19.45 -47.18 -3.67
N HIS A 2 20.22 -47.44 -2.62
CA HIS A 2 21.68 -47.28 -2.60
C HIS A 2 22.22 -47.98 -1.35
N THR A 3 23.16 -48.88 -1.60
CA THR A 3 23.89 -49.76 -0.68
C THR A 3 24.81 -48.98 0.26
N VAL A 4 24.72 -49.25 1.57
CA VAL A 4 25.80 -48.94 2.52
C VAL A 4 26.51 -50.25 2.83
N LYS A 5 27.76 -50.33 2.36
CA LYS A 5 28.68 -51.47 2.48
C LYS A 5 29.87 -50.98 3.30
N GLU A 6 30.30 -51.83 4.24
CA GLU A 6 31.67 -51.97 4.78
C GLU A 6 32.45 -50.70 5.16
N LEU A 7 32.89 -50.63 6.43
CA LEU A 7 34.29 -50.40 6.83
C LEU A 7 34.38 -50.10 8.34
N MET A 8 34.58 -51.13 9.16
CA MET A 8 35.08 -51.01 10.54
C MET A 8 35.93 -52.25 10.85
N SER A 9 37.17 -52.24 10.38
CA SER A 9 38.26 -53.07 10.89
C SER A 9 39.55 -52.30 10.64
N SER A 10 40.03 -51.61 11.67
CA SER A 10 41.41 -51.12 11.71
C SER A 10 41.99 -51.40 13.10
N PRO A 11 43.22 -51.94 13.19
CA PRO A 11 43.75 -52.55 14.39
C PRO A 11 44.37 -51.51 15.33
N MET A 12 44.29 -51.81 16.63
CA MET A 12 44.99 -51.09 17.69
C MET A 12 46.52 -51.20 17.53
N PRO A 13 47.28 -50.11 17.73
CA PRO A 13 48.72 -50.19 17.88
C PRO A 13 49.04 -50.66 19.30
N LEU A 14 49.81 -51.73 19.40
CA LEU A 14 50.47 -52.18 20.61
C LEU A 14 51.66 -51.26 20.85
N ASP A 15 51.54 -50.36 21.83
CA ASP A 15 52.70 -49.68 22.40
C ASP A 15 53.31 -50.57 23.49
N ASP A 16 54.50 -51.01 23.14
CA ASP A 16 55.45 -51.85 23.85
C ASP A 16 56.38 -50.93 24.63
N GLU A 17 56.08 -50.64 25.89
CA GLU A 17 57.07 -50.04 26.79
C GLU A 17 56.66 -50.22 28.27
N LEU A 18 57.33 -51.16 28.95
CA LEU A 18 58.00 -50.93 30.25
C LEU A 18 58.48 -52.26 30.86
N SER A 19 59.67 -52.66 30.42
CA SER A 19 60.56 -53.52 31.20
C SER A 19 61.39 -52.66 32.17
N ARG A 20 61.21 -52.87 33.49
CA ARG A 20 62.10 -52.55 34.65
C ARG A 20 61.20 -52.47 35.90
N SER A 21 61.36 -53.20 37.00
CA SER A 21 62.53 -53.86 37.60
C SER A 21 62.03 -54.93 38.58
N TYR A 22 62.71 -56.08 38.57
CA TYR A 22 62.58 -57.14 39.57
C TYR A 22 63.17 -56.70 40.92
N THR A 23 62.37 -56.70 41.97
CA THR A 23 62.82 -56.87 43.36
C THR A 23 61.83 -57.74 44.13
N LEU A 24 62.14 -59.04 44.11
CA LEU A 24 62.04 -60.00 45.21
C LEU A 24 61.42 -59.47 46.53
N CYS A 25 60.16 -59.81 46.79
CA CYS A 25 59.62 -59.94 48.14
C CYS A 25 58.59 -61.07 48.14
N GLY A 26 59.01 -62.25 48.59
CA GLY A 26 58.13 -63.40 48.73
C GLY A 26 57.28 -63.26 49.98
N SER A 27 55.99 -62.92 49.83
CA SER A 27 54.94 -63.17 50.82
C SER A 27 53.52 -62.84 50.31
N GLU A 28 53.18 -63.11 49.04
CA GLU A 28 51.86 -62.74 48.47
C GLU A 28 51.33 -63.85 47.55
N CYS A 29 50.89 -64.97 48.11
CA CYS A 29 50.17 -66.03 47.36
C CYS A 29 48.67 -66.10 47.74
N LEU A 30 48.15 -65.13 48.48
CA LEU A 30 46.74 -65.08 48.91
C LEU A 30 46.00 -63.80 48.48
N ASP A 31 46.69 -62.79 47.94
CA ASP A 31 46.08 -61.51 47.51
C ASP A 31 45.71 -61.48 46.01
N ILE A 32 46.31 -62.31 45.16
CA ILE A 32 46.04 -62.34 43.71
C ILE A 32 44.60 -62.82 43.42
N ASP A 33 44.08 -63.78 44.18
CA ASP A 33 42.73 -64.32 44.00
C ASP A 33 41.63 -63.31 44.39
N LEU A 34 41.92 -62.39 45.31
CA LEU A 34 41.00 -61.32 45.71
C LEU A 34 40.89 -60.25 44.61
N ASP A 35 42.00 -59.93 43.95
CA ASP A 35 42.05 -58.97 42.85
C ASP A 35 41.30 -59.45 41.60
N GLU A 36 41.38 -60.74 41.26
CA GLU A 36 40.62 -61.34 40.15
C GLU A 36 39.10 -61.29 40.40
N GLN A 37 38.68 -61.58 41.64
CA GLN A 37 37.27 -61.53 41.99
C GLN A 37 36.71 -60.11 41.90
N ASP A 38 37.48 -59.09 42.29
CA ASP A 38 37.09 -57.69 42.15
C ASP A 38 37.13 -57.19 40.71
N ALA A 39 38.07 -57.68 39.88
CA ALA A 39 38.08 -57.43 38.45
C ALA A 39 36.83 -58.01 37.77
N LEU A 40 36.43 -59.24 38.11
CA LEU A 40 35.20 -59.85 37.62
C LEU A 40 33.94 -59.07 38.04
N ARG A 41 33.88 -58.59 39.29
CA ARG A 41 32.77 -57.74 39.76
C ARG A 41 32.73 -56.39 39.03
N LYS A 42 33.88 -55.79 38.72
CA LYS A 42 33.97 -54.55 37.93
C LYS A 42 33.53 -54.80 36.48
N ALA A 43 33.98 -55.89 35.87
CA ALA A 43 33.57 -56.28 34.53
C ALA A 43 32.07 -56.58 34.44
N ALA A 44 31.50 -57.29 35.42
CA ALA A 44 30.06 -57.55 35.49
C ALA A 44 29.25 -56.24 35.62
N ARG A 45 29.70 -55.29 36.44
CA ARG A 45 29.07 -53.97 36.57
C ARG A 45 29.15 -53.15 35.28
N ALA A 46 30.30 -53.15 34.62
CA ALA A 46 30.45 -52.52 33.30
C ALA A 46 29.53 -53.17 32.26
N GLY A 47 29.37 -54.50 32.31
CA GLY A 47 28.45 -55.24 31.44
C GLY A 47 26.98 -54.86 31.68
N ILE A 48 26.54 -54.76 32.94
CA ILE A 48 25.18 -54.30 33.28
C ILE A 48 24.97 -52.86 32.78
N GLN A 49 25.91 -51.96 33.05
CA GLN A 49 25.83 -50.57 32.61
C GLN A 49 25.74 -50.49 31.08
N LEU A 50 26.50 -51.31 30.35
CA LEU A 50 26.44 -51.36 28.89
C LEU A 50 25.06 -51.86 28.41
N LEU A 51 24.46 -52.85 29.06
CA LEU A 51 23.10 -53.31 28.76
C LEU A 51 22.05 -52.23 29.03
N GLU A 52 22.15 -51.49 30.14
CA GLU A 52 21.27 -50.36 30.45
C GLU A 52 21.39 -49.24 29.41
N THR A 53 22.63 -48.90 28.99
CA THR A 53 22.84 -47.91 27.92
C THR A 53 22.28 -48.38 26.58
N ASN A 54 22.43 -49.66 26.24
CA ASN A 54 21.83 -50.23 25.03
C ASN A 54 20.30 -50.23 25.09
N GLN A 55 19.71 -50.48 26.26
CA GLN A 55 18.26 -50.38 26.45
C GLN A 55 17.79 -48.94 26.25
N ALA A 56 18.45 -47.96 26.87
CA ALA A 56 18.10 -46.54 26.73
C ALA A 56 18.22 -46.07 25.27
N LEU A 57 19.28 -46.48 24.56
CA LEU A 57 19.42 -46.23 23.12
C LEU A 57 18.30 -46.90 22.30
N GLY A 58 17.86 -48.10 22.71
CA GLY A 58 16.73 -48.78 22.09
C GLY A 58 15.42 -48.00 22.23
N GLU A 59 15.14 -47.48 23.42
CA GLU A 59 13.98 -46.62 23.70
C GLU A 59 14.04 -45.31 22.90
N GLU A 60 15.21 -44.68 22.80
CA GLU A 60 15.43 -43.49 21.98
C GLU A 60 15.19 -43.77 20.48
N VAL A 61 15.70 -44.90 19.97
CA VAL A 61 15.47 -45.30 18.57
C VAL A 61 13.98 -45.53 18.29
N ILE A 62 13.23 -46.09 19.24
CA ILE A 62 11.78 -46.24 19.11
C ILE A 62 11.10 -44.87 19.09
N ALA A 63 11.44 -43.99 20.03
CA ALA A 63 10.88 -42.63 20.08
C ALA A 63 11.18 -41.83 18.80
N LEU A 64 12.39 -41.93 18.25
CA LEU A 64 12.74 -41.29 16.97
C LEU A 64 11.95 -41.87 15.80
N ARG A 65 11.70 -43.18 15.76
CA ARG A 65 10.86 -43.81 14.73
C ARG A 65 9.42 -43.33 14.81
N ASP A 66 8.87 -43.17 16.02
CA ASP A 66 7.52 -42.63 16.21
C ASP A 66 7.41 -41.19 15.72
N HIS A 67 8.41 -40.34 15.99
CA HIS A 67 8.47 -38.97 15.45
C HIS A 67 8.56 -38.95 13.92
N VAL A 68 9.38 -39.81 13.32
CA VAL A 68 9.47 -39.95 11.86
C VAL A 68 8.11 -40.36 11.27
N ALA A 69 7.42 -41.32 11.90
CA ALA A 69 6.09 -41.74 11.45
C ALA A 69 5.06 -40.58 11.50
N VAL A 70 5.08 -39.76 12.55
CA VAL A 70 4.22 -38.56 12.63
C VAL A 70 4.54 -37.59 11.48
N LEU A 71 5.81 -37.27 11.26
CA LEU A 71 6.23 -36.36 10.18
C LEU A 71 5.87 -36.91 8.78
N GLU A 72 5.99 -38.22 8.57
CA GLU A 72 5.57 -38.89 7.34
C GLU A 72 4.06 -38.76 7.10
N THR A 73 3.24 -38.76 8.16
CA THR A 73 1.79 -38.53 8.04
C THR A 73 1.42 -37.05 7.81
N GLU A 74 2.21 -36.11 8.34
CA GLU A 74 1.97 -34.67 8.15
C GLU A 74 2.37 -34.19 6.76
N GLN A 75 3.42 -34.77 6.16
CA GLN A 75 3.90 -34.39 4.84
C GLN A 75 2.82 -34.39 3.73
N PRO A 76 2.00 -35.45 3.53
CA PRO A 76 0.94 -35.42 2.53
C PRO A 76 -0.17 -34.42 2.87
N ARG A 77 -0.46 -34.20 4.15
CA ARG A 77 -1.45 -33.21 4.60
C ARG A 77 -1.03 -31.78 4.25
N LEU A 78 0.25 -31.45 4.47
CA LEU A 78 0.81 -30.16 4.09
C LEU A 78 0.87 -29.99 2.58
N ARG A 79 1.24 -31.03 1.82
CA ARG A 79 1.19 -31.00 0.34
C ARG A 79 -0.22 -30.77 -0.19
N ALA A 80 -1.24 -31.44 0.38
CA ALA A 80 -2.63 -31.24 -0.02
C ALA A 80 -3.12 -29.81 0.28
N ARG A 81 -2.74 -29.25 1.45
CA ARG A 81 -3.06 -27.86 1.81
C ARG A 81 -2.37 -26.86 0.88
N LEU A 82 -1.12 -27.11 0.49
CA LEU A 82 -0.38 -26.28 -0.45
C LEU A 82 -1.03 -26.32 -1.84
N ALA A 83 -1.40 -27.51 -2.35
CA ALA A 83 -2.09 -27.66 -3.63
C ALA A 83 -3.44 -26.92 -3.66
N LEU A 84 -4.20 -26.96 -2.56
CA LEU A 84 -5.45 -26.21 -2.43
C LEU A 84 -5.21 -24.70 -2.48
N ARG A 85 -4.15 -24.20 -1.81
CA ARG A 85 -3.76 -22.78 -1.86
C ARG A 85 -3.29 -22.35 -3.25
N GLU A 86 -2.54 -23.18 -3.96
CA GLU A 86 -2.15 -22.92 -5.35
C GLU A 86 -3.38 -22.84 -6.27
N GLN A 87 -4.38 -23.69 -6.07
CA GLN A 87 -5.65 -23.63 -6.79
C GLN A 87 -6.44 -22.35 -6.49
N GLU A 88 -6.55 -21.95 -5.22
CA GLU A 88 -7.17 -20.68 -4.82
C GLU A 88 -6.47 -19.48 -5.48
N LEU A 89 -5.14 -19.47 -5.51
CA LEU A 89 -4.34 -18.42 -6.17
C LEU A 89 -4.58 -18.41 -7.69
N ALA A 90 -4.62 -19.58 -8.33
CA ALA A 90 -4.94 -19.68 -9.75
C ALA A 90 -6.33 -19.12 -10.07
N ASN A 91 -7.33 -19.41 -9.24
CA ASN A 91 -8.68 -18.86 -9.35
C ASN A 91 -8.68 -17.34 -9.18
N CYS A 92 -7.98 -16.81 -8.17
CA CYS A 92 -7.87 -15.37 -7.94
C CYS A 92 -7.21 -14.65 -9.12
N ILE A 93 -6.18 -15.26 -9.73
CA ILE A 93 -5.53 -14.75 -10.94
C ILE A 93 -6.50 -14.73 -12.12
N GLY A 94 -7.34 -15.76 -12.26
CA GLY A 94 -8.41 -15.83 -13.26
C GLY A 94 -9.40 -14.67 -13.12
N VAL A 95 -9.98 -14.51 -11.93
CA VAL A 95 -10.92 -13.41 -11.62
C VAL A 95 -10.29 -12.04 -11.86
N ARG A 96 -9.01 -11.84 -11.47
CA ARG A 96 -8.31 -10.58 -11.73
C ARG A 96 -8.18 -10.28 -13.23
N LYS A 97 -7.91 -11.29 -14.06
CA LYS A 97 -7.84 -11.12 -15.52
C LYS A 97 -9.19 -10.74 -16.10
N GLU A 98 -10.26 -11.37 -15.66
CA GLU A 98 -11.63 -11.06 -16.09
C GLU A 98 -12.00 -9.60 -15.75
N LEU A 99 -11.75 -9.18 -14.50
CA LEU A 99 -12.00 -7.80 -14.06
C LEU A 99 -11.16 -6.78 -14.85
N LEU A 100 -9.91 -7.10 -15.18
CA LEU A 100 -9.07 -6.23 -16.02
C LEU A 100 -9.59 -6.12 -17.45
N LEU A 101 -10.13 -7.20 -18.02
CA LEU A 101 -10.76 -7.17 -19.34
C LEU A 101 -12.03 -6.30 -19.31
N GLU A 102 -12.88 -6.47 -18.29
CA GLU A 102 -14.09 -5.65 -18.10
C GLU A 102 -13.76 -4.17 -17.90
N ALA A 103 -12.74 -3.86 -17.08
CA ALA A 103 -12.30 -2.47 -16.91
C ALA A 103 -11.82 -1.85 -18.24
N ASN A 104 -11.12 -2.63 -19.07
CA ASN A 104 -10.66 -2.17 -20.37
C ASN A 104 -11.82 -1.98 -21.37
N THR A 105 -12.83 -2.86 -21.35
CA THR A 105 -14.03 -2.67 -22.20
C THR A 105 -14.79 -1.41 -21.80
N LEU A 106 -15.01 -1.19 -20.49
CA LEU A 106 -15.65 0.02 -19.98
C LEU A 106 -14.86 1.29 -20.29
N TYR A 107 -13.52 1.24 -20.21
CA TYR A 107 -12.66 2.36 -20.59
C TYR A 107 -12.80 2.71 -22.08
N ASN A 108 -12.82 1.71 -22.95
CA ASN A 108 -13.01 1.91 -24.39
C ASN A 108 -14.40 2.46 -24.71
N GLU A 109 -15.45 2.00 -24.02
CA GLU A 109 -16.80 2.57 -24.15
C GLU A 109 -16.86 4.02 -23.68
N LEU A 110 -16.24 4.34 -22.55
CA LEU A 110 -16.17 5.70 -22.03
C LEU A 110 -15.44 6.62 -23.02
N LYS A 111 -14.33 6.15 -23.59
CA LYS A 111 -13.59 6.87 -24.63
C LYS A 111 -14.44 7.11 -25.88
N ALA A 112 -15.18 6.11 -26.33
CA ALA A 112 -16.10 6.24 -27.46
C ALA A 112 -17.24 7.25 -27.19
N LYS A 113 -17.84 7.19 -25.99
CA LYS A 113 -18.87 8.16 -25.56
C LYS A 113 -18.30 9.56 -25.42
N SER A 114 -17.07 9.70 -24.90
CA SER A 114 -16.39 11.00 -24.81
C SER A 114 -16.10 11.60 -26.19
N ALA A 115 -15.73 10.78 -27.18
CA ALA A 115 -15.56 11.24 -28.55
C ALA A 115 -16.89 11.73 -29.13
N LEU A 116 -17.98 10.97 -28.94
CA LEU A 116 -19.31 11.37 -29.39
C LEU A 116 -19.77 12.69 -28.75
N VAL A 117 -19.56 12.88 -27.45
CA VAL A 117 -19.89 14.14 -26.75
C VAL A 117 -19.08 15.30 -27.32
N LYS A 118 -17.79 15.10 -27.61
CA LYS A 118 -16.94 16.11 -28.24
C LYS A 118 -17.48 16.52 -29.62
N ASP A 119 -17.83 15.55 -30.47
CA ASP A 119 -18.41 15.80 -31.79
C ASP A 119 -19.74 16.57 -31.70
N LEU A 120 -20.58 16.26 -30.71
CA LEU A 120 -21.84 16.97 -30.46
C LEU A 120 -21.61 18.41 -30.01
N LEU A 121 -20.62 18.66 -29.17
CA LEU A 121 -20.24 20.02 -28.74
C LEU A 121 -19.70 20.84 -29.92
N GLU A 122 -18.84 20.26 -30.75
CA GLU A 122 -18.33 20.93 -31.96
C GLU A 122 -19.48 21.28 -32.93
N LYS A 123 -20.49 20.41 -33.05
CA LYS A 123 -21.70 20.69 -33.84
C LYS A 123 -22.56 21.79 -33.22
N GLU A 124 -22.72 21.81 -31.91
CA GLU A 124 -23.45 22.87 -31.19
C GLU A 124 -22.77 24.23 -31.36
N ASP A 125 -21.44 24.28 -31.24
CA ASP A 125 -20.64 25.48 -31.47
C ASP A 125 -20.80 26.00 -32.90
N HIS A 126 -20.78 25.10 -33.89
CA HIS A 126 -21.02 25.46 -35.29
C HIS A 126 -22.42 26.05 -35.52
N MET A 127 -23.47 25.43 -34.98
CA MET A 127 -24.84 25.94 -35.06
C MET A 127 -24.97 27.30 -34.35
N THR A 128 -24.31 27.47 -33.21
CA THR A 128 -24.29 28.73 -32.45
C THR A 128 -23.56 29.84 -33.21
N GLN A 129 -22.52 29.49 -33.97
CA GLN A 129 -21.85 30.41 -34.88
C GLN A 129 -22.75 30.81 -36.05
N GLN A 130 -23.41 29.84 -36.72
CA GLN A 130 -24.38 30.14 -37.79
C GLN A 130 -25.53 31.04 -37.30
N LEU A 131 -26.05 30.81 -36.10
CA LEU A 131 -27.08 31.67 -35.50
C LEU A 131 -26.56 33.09 -35.22
N ARG A 132 -25.29 33.23 -34.81
CA ARG A 132 -24.65 34.55 -34.65
C ARG A 132 -24.52 35.26 -35.99
N GLU A 133 -24.06 34.58 -37.03
CA GLU A 133 -23.93 35.13 -38.38
C GLU A 133 -25.30 35.55 -38.95
N LEU A 134 -26.33 34.71 -38.83
CA LEU A 134 -27.70 35.04 -39.24
C LEU A 134 -28.27 36.24 -38.48
N ARG A 135 -27.98 36.37 -37.18
CA ARG A 135 -28.38 37.56 -36.41
C ARG A 135 -27.70 38.82 -36.94
N VAL A 136 -26.42 38.76 -37.29
CA VAL A 136 -25.70 39.90 -37.88
C VAL A 136 -26.32 40.29 -39.23
N VAL A 137 -26.59 39.31 -40.11
CA VAL A 137 -27.27 39.55 -41.40
C VAL A 137 -28.64 40.20 -41.18
N LYS A 138 -29.45 39.66 -40.26
CA LYS A 138 -30.76 40.23 -39.91
C LYS A 138 -30.66 41.68 -39.45
N THR A 139 -29.70 42.00 -38.58
CA THR A 139 -29.50 43.39 -38.13
C THR A 139 -29.04 44.31 -39.26
N LEU A 140 -28.27 43.80 -40.22
CA LEU A 140 -27.85 44.58 -41.39
C LEU A 140 -29.03 44.86 -42.33
N GLU A 141 -29.88 43.86 -42.56
CA GLU A 141 -31.13 44.00 -43.33
C GLU A 141 -32.09 44.98 -42.66
N GLU A 142 -32.33 44.84 -41.35
CA GLU A 142 -33.17 45.78 -40.56
C GLU A 142 -32.66 47.22 -40.63
N ASN A 143 -31.33 47.43 -40.64
CA ASN A 143 -30.75 48.75 -40.83
C ASN A 143 -30.95 49.28 -42.27
N SER A 144 -30.86 48.41 -43.27
CA SER A 144 -31.07 48.79 -44.68
C SER A 144 -32.53 49.16 -44.99
N THR A 145 -33.50 48.43 -44.41
CA THR A 145 -34.92 48.75 -44.53
C THR A 145 -35.27 50.02 -43.79
N ALA A 146 -34.72 50.23 -42.58
CA ALA A 146 -34.87 51.48 -41.85
C ALA A 146 -34.32 52.69 -42.63
N ALA A 147 -33.17 52.54 -43.31
CA ALA A 147 -32.64 53.59 -44.17
C ALA A 147 -33.57 53.89 -45.35
N SER A 148 -34.10 52.85 -46.01
CA SER A 148 -35.01 52.99 -47.16
C SER A 148 -36.35 53.62 -46.75
N ASP A 149 -36.86 53.30 -45.56
CA ASP A 149 -38.07 53.92 -45.00
C ASP A 149 -37.88 55.42 -44.73
N VAL A 150 -36.69 55.83 -44.27
CA VAL A 150 -36.35 57.25 -44.08
C VAL A 150 -36.32 57.97 -45.43
N ASP A 151 -35.71 57.38 -46.45
CA ASP A 151 -35.68 57.94 -47.81
C ASP A 151 -37.10 58.09 -48.39
N HIS A 152 -37.95 57.07 -48.25
CA HIS A 152 -39.35 57.14 -48.68
C HIS A 152 -40.17 58.18 -47.90
N GLN A 153 -39.90 58.37 -46.60
CA GLN A 153 -40.52 59.45 -45.84
C GLN A 153 -40.07 60.83 -46.33
N LEU A 154 -38.79 60.98 -46.67
CA LEU A 154 -38.25 62.21 -47.23
C LEU A 154 -38.93 62.55 -48.57
N GLU A 155 -38.99 61.59 -49.49
CA GLU A 155 -39.69 61.73 -50.79
C GLU A 155 -41.17 62.10 -50.62
N ARG A 156 -41.87 61.46 -49.68
CA ARG A 156 -43.27 61.82 -49.35
C ARG A 156 -43.39 63.25 -48.85
N SER A 157 -42.46 63.70 -48.01
CA SER A 157 -42.44 65.07 -47.48
C SER A 157 -42.14 66.10 -48.58
N GLU A 158 -41.31 65.76 -49.57
CA GLU A 158 -41.00 66.60 -50.73
C GLU A 158 -42.15 66.63 -51.75
N ALA A 159 -42.79 65.49 -52.02
CA ALA A 159 -44.00 65.42 -52.85
C ALA A 159 -45.17 66.20 -52.24
N ALA A 160 -45.30 66.19 -50.91
CA ALA A 160 -46.27 67.03 -50.18
C ALA A 160 -45.96 68.53 -50.32
N LYS A 161 -44.68 68.93 -50.38
CA LYS A 161 -44.25 70.31 -50.64
C LYS A 161 -44.54 70.73 -52.10
N MET A 162 -44.33 69.84 -53.08
CA MET A 162 -44.65 70.10 -54.50
C MET A 162 -46.16 70.20 -54.80
N LYS A 163 -47.04 69.57 -54.01
CA LYS A 163 -48.50 69.67 -54.18
C LYS A 163 -49.13 70.97 -53.64
N SER A 164 -48.34 71.93 -53.13
CA SER A 164 -48.87 73.17 -52.53
C SER A 164 -49.18 74.32 -53.52
N THR A 165 -49.00 74.13 -54.84
CA THR A 165 -49.28 75.18 -55.84
C THR A 165 -50.15 74.70 -57.00
N GLN A 166 -51.40 74.27 -56.74
CA GLN A 166 -52.45 74.34 -57.76
C GLN A 166 -53.81 74.57 -57.11
N ARG A 167 -54.41 75.71 -57.48
CA ARG A 167 -55.71 76.22 -57.05
C ARG A 167 -56.86 75.27 -57.38
N LYS A 168 -57.82 75.27 -56.45
CA LYS A 168 -59.29 75.26 -56.62
C LYS A 168 -59.85 74.21 -57.58
N PHE A 169 -60.65 73.27 -57.06
CA PHE A 169 -62.08 73.11 -57.37
C PHE A 169 -62.70 72.04 -56.45
N ALA A 170 -63.94 72.30 -56.05
CA ALA A 170 -65.00 71.40 -55.59
C ALA A 170 -64.72 70.38 -54.46
N VAL A 171 -65.35 70.67 -53.32
CA VAL A 171 -65.90 69.71 -52.38
C VAL A 171 -66.79 68.72 -53.16
N VAL A 172 -66.40 67.46 -53.23
CA VAL A 172 -67.31 66.33 -53.49
C VAL A 172 -66.94 65.20 -52.53
N ASN A 173 -67.98 64.75 -51.85
CA ASN A 173 -68.07 63.67 -50.89
C ASN A 173 -67.40 62.37 -51.42
N PRO A 174 -66.52 61.68 -50.66
CA PRO A 174 -66.05 60.35 -51.01
C PRO A 174 -67.03 59.29 -50.45
N GLU A 175 -68.31 59.45 -50.75
CA GLU A 175 -69.24 58.32 -50.82
C GLU A 175 -69.43 58.03 -52.32
N SER A 176 -69.35 56.76 -52.74
CA SER A 176 -69.67 56.29 -54.10
C SER A 176 -68.58 56.25 -55.19
N THR A 177 -67.39 55.72 -54.90
CA THR A 177 -66.70 54.83 -55.86
C THR A 177 -66.47 53.47 -55.22
N TYR A 178 -67.58 52.87 -54.77
CA TYR A 178 -67.74 51.43 -54.85
C TYR A 178 -67.88 51.13 -56.35
N ASP A 179 -66.77 50.73 -56.97
CA ASP A 179 -66.76 50.12 -58.28
C ASP A 179 -67.51 48.79 -58.16
N LEU A 180 -68.82 48.84 -58.42
CA LEU A 180 -69.77 47.76 -58.20
C LEU A 180 -69.56 46.57 -59.17
N ASP A 181 -68.65 46.69 -60.14
CA ASP A 181 -68.26 45.61 -61.06
C ASP A 181 -66.88 44.99 -60.74
N GLN A 182 -66.20 45.48 -59.69
CA GLN A 182 -65.16 44.71 -58.98
C GLN A 182 -65.67 44.21 -57.62
N ALA A 183 -66.99 44.13 -57.45
CA ALA A 183 -67.62 43.41 -56.37
C ALA A 183 -67.29 41.91 -56.50
N SER A 184 -66.12 41.56 -55.98
CA SER A 184 -65.89 40.39 -55.19
C SER A 184 -66.62 39.16 -55.74
N VAL A 185 -66.10 38.65 -56.85
CA VAL A 185 -66.30 37.27 -57.26
C VAL A 185 -65.56 36.38 -56.25
N PHE A 186 -65.93 36.47 -54.97
CA PHE A 186 -65.62 35.46 -53.96
C PHE A 186 -66.61 34.34 -54.26
N THR A 187 -66.20 33.49 -55.19
CA THR A 187 -67.04 32.39 -55.64
C THR A 187 -67.32 31.46 -54.46
N ILE A 188 -68.41 30.70 -54.52
CA ILE A 188 -68.68 29.62 -53.55
C ILE A 188 -67.46 28.67 -53.44
N THR A 189 -66.68 28.52 -54.51
CA THR A 189 -65.41 27.79 -54.53
C THR A 189 -64.33 28.44 -53.66
N ASP A 190 -64.21 29.76 -53.62
CA ASP A 190 -63.26 30.48 -52.76
C ASP A 190 -63.65 30.35 -51.28
N TYR A 191 -64.95 30.43 -50.96
CA TYR A 191 -65.44 30.17 -49.60
C TYR A 191 -65.15 28.75 -49.13
N LYS A 192 -65.39 27.75 -49.98
CA LYS A 192 -65.03 26.35 -49.68
C LYS A 192 -63.53 26.17 -49.50
N LYS A 193 -62.70 26.84 -50.31
CA LYS A 193 -61.24 26.81 -50.19
C LYS A 193 -60.77 27.43 -48.87
N LEU A 194 -61.34 28.57 -48.49
CA LEU A 194 -61.05 29.22 -47.20
C LEU A 194 -61.49 28.34 -46.03
N GLN A 195 -62.67 27.73 -46.09
CA GLN A 195 -63.16 26.83 -45.06
C GLN A 195 -62.28 25.57 -44.92
N HIS A 196 -61.79 25.02 -46.05
CA HIS A 196 -60.84 23.91 -46.03
C HIS A 196 -59.49 24.34 -45.45
N GLN A 197 -58.96 25.50 -45.83
CA GLN A 197 -57.72 26.05 -45.24
C GLN A 197 -57.85 26.28 -43.74
N LEU A 198 -58.99 26.79 -43.28
CA LEU A 198 -59.27 26.96 -41.84
C LEU A 198 -59.31 25.61 -41.11
N LEU A 199 -59.90 24.59 -41.72
CA LEU A 199 -59.92 23.23 -41.17
C LEU A 199 -58.51 22.65 -41.07
N VAL A 200 -57.72 22.72 -42.16
CA VAL A 200 -56.33 22.24 -42.19
C VAL A 200 -55.49 22.97 -41.14
N ALA A 201 -55.59 24.29 -41.05
CA ALA A 201 -54.88 25.06 -40.03
C ALA A 201 -55.32 24.69 -38.59
N SER A 202 -56.58 24.32 -38.40
CA SER A 202 -57.07 23.85 -37.09
C SER A 202 -56.51 22.46 -36.72
N GLU A 203 -56.40 21.55 -37.69
CA GLU A 203 -55.81 20.23 -37.50
C GLU A 203 -54.30 20.34 -37.23
N GLU A 204 -53.60 21.21 -37.96
CA GLU A 204 -52.17 21.52 -37.73
C GLU A 204 -51.95 22.11 -36.33
N ASN A 205 -52.80 23.04 -35.88
CA ASN A 205 -52.72 23.58 -34.53
C ASN A 205 -52.89 22.49 -33.45
N VAL A 206 -53.82 21.55 -33.65
CA VAL A 206 -53.99 20.41 -32.73
C VAL A 206 -52.75 19.51 -32.74
N ALA A 207 -52.16 19.26 -33.90
CA ALA A 207 -50.91 18.49 -34.01
C ALA A 207 -49.76 19.18 -33.26
N HIS A 208 -49.60 20.50 -33.43
CA HIS A 208 -48.59 21.28 -32.70
C HIS A 208 -48.83 21.30 -31.19
N GLU A 209 -50.09 21.37 -30.73
CA GLU A 209 -50.38 21.25 -29.29
C GLU A 209 -49.97 19.89 -28.71
N LEU A 210 -50.16 18.81 -29.46
CA LEU A 210 -49.74 17.47 -29.04
C LEU A 210 -48.22 17.35 -29.02
N GLU A 211 -47.52 17.92 -30.00
CA GLU A 211 -46.07 18.00 -30.04
C GLU A 211 -45.51 18.78 -28.84
N ILE A 212 -46.08 19.96 -28.54
CA ILE A 212 -45.71 20.76 -27.36
C ILE A 212 -45.95 19.97 -26.06
N LYS A 213 -47.05 19.20 -25.96
CA LYS A 213 -47.31 18.33 -24.80
C LYS A 213 -46.27 17.21 -24.68
N SER A 214 -45.82 16.63 -25.80
CA SER A 214 -44.76 15.62 -25.82
C SER A 214 -43.42 16.20 -25.36
N LEU A 215 -43.01 17.33 -25.94
CA LEU A 215 -41.77 18.02 -25.58
C LEU A 215 -41.75 18.43 -24.10
N ARG A 216 -42.88 18.87 -23.55
CA ARG A 216 -42.99 19.17 -22.11
C ARG A 216 -42.77 17.94 -21.22
N LYS A 217 -43.22 16.75 -21.65
CA LYS A 217 -42.97 15.49 -20.92
C LYS A 217 -41.49 15.12 -20.97
N GLU A 218 -40.86 15.22 -22.13
CA GLU A 218 -39.42 14.97 -22.30
C GLU A 218 -38.57 15.92 -21.46
N VAL A 219 -38.90 17.22 -21.45
CA VAL A 219 -38.24 18.21 -20.57
C VAL A 219 -38.41 17.84 -19.09
N GLY A 220 -39.58 17.33 -18.69
CA GLY A 220 -39.83 16.83 -17.33
C GLY A 220 -38.98 15.61 -16.98
N GLU A 221 -38.79 14.68 -17.91
CA GLU A 221 -37.88 13.53 -17.74
C GLU A 221 -36.43 13.95 -17.63
N LEU A 222 -35.98 14.87 -18.49
CA LEU A 222 -34.62 15.44 -18.43
C LEU A 222 -34.37 16.16 -17.10
N ARG A 223 -35.35 16.94 -16.60
CA ARG A 223 -35.25 17.57 -15.27
C ARG A 223 -35.13 16.55 -14.15
N ARG A 224 -35.87 15.45 -14.19
CA ARG A 224 -35.74 14.35 -13.19
C ARG A 224 -34.35 13.70 -13.25
N LYS A 225 -33.81 13.47 -14.44
CA LYS A 225 -32.44 12.98 -14.61
C LYS A 225 -31.39 13.99 -14.10
N LEU A 226 -31.61 15.28 -14.35
CA LEU A 226 -30.73 16.36 -13.88
C LEU A 226 -30.67 16.42 -12.34
N VAL A 227 -31.77 16.14 -11.64
CA VAL A 227 -31.79 16.05 -10.17
C VAL A 227 -30.88 14.93 -9.64
N GLY A 228 -30.70 13.83 -10.39
CA GLY A 228 -29.79 12.73 -10.03
C GLY A 228 -28.31 12.97 -10.41
N LEU A 229 -28.02 13.98 -11.24
CA LEU A 229 -26.66 14.26 -11.70
C LEU A 229 -25.66 14.55 -10.56
N PRO A 230 -26.01 15.30 -9.48
CA PRO A 230 -25.10 15.56 -8.37
C PRO A 230 -24.68 14.28 -7.63
N GLU A 231 -25.57 13.30 -7.47
CA GLU A 231 -25.25 12.01 -6.84
C GLU A 231 -24.27 11.20 -7.70
N CYS A 232 -24.51 11.16 -9.01
CA CYS A 232 -23.58 10.56 -9.98
C CYS A 232 -22.21 11.24 -9.93
N MET A 233 -22.15 12.58 -9.91
CA MET A 233 -20.89 13.31 -9.78
C MET A 233 -20.19 13.04 -8.44
N ALA A 234 -20.93 12.95 -7.33
CA ALA A 234 -20.37 12.59 -6.03
C ALA A 234 -19.85 11.14 -6.00
N HIS A 235 -20.50 10.22 -6.73
CA HIS A 235 -20.01 8.86 -6.90
C HIS A 235 -18.72 8.82 -7.73
N ILE A 236 -18.66 9.53 -8.86
CA ILE A 236 -17.47 9.67 -9.70
C ILE A 236 -16.30 10.22 -8.87
N LYS A 237 -16.49 11.32 -8.13
CA LYS A 237 -15.44 11.90 -7.26
C LYS A 237 -14.93 10.93 -6.19
N ARG A 238 -15.79 10.07 -5.64
CA ARG A 238 -15.38 9.03 -4.68
C ARG A 238 -14.54 7.95 -5.35
N LEU A 239 -14.91 7.54 -6.56
CA LEU A 239 -14.14 6.57 -7.35
C LEU A 239 -12.78 7.15 -7.78
N GLU A 240 -12.73 8.41 -8.21
CA GLU A 240 -11.49 9.11 -8.54
C GLU A 240 -10.54 9.16 -7.34
N LYS A 241 -11.03 9.60 -6.17
CA LYS A 241 -10.23 9.61 -4.94
C LYS A 241 -9.73 8.21 -4.56
N ARG A 242 -10.57 7.18 -4.70
CA ARG A 242 -10.16 5.79 -4.45
C ARG A 242 -9.10 5.32 -5.45
N SER A 243 -9.25 5.69 -6.73
CA SER A 243 -8.27 5.40 -7.77
C SER A 243 -6.93 6.06 -7.48
N GLU A 244 -6.91 7.33 -7.05
CA GLU A 244 -5.70 8.03 -6.64
C GLU A 244 -5.00 7.34 -5.45
N THR A 245 -5.75 6.91 -4.43
CA THR A 245 -5.17 6.17 -3.30
C THR A 245 -4.61 4.80 -3.69
N LEU A 246 -5.25 4.11 -4.65
CA LEU A 246 -4.74 2.84 -5.17
C LEU A 246 -3.52 3.06 -6.05
N GLN A 247 -3.47 4.15 -6.81
CA GLN A 247 -2.32 4.52 -7.62
C GLN A 247 -1.11 4.84 -6.73
N SER A 248 -1.29 5.65 -5.67
CA SER A 248 -0.21 5.95 -4.73
C SER A 248 0.31 4.68 -4.04
N ALA A 249 -0.58 3.76 -3.64
CA ALA A 249 -0.17 2.48 -3.05
C ALA A 249 0.59 1.58 -4.05
N ASN A 250 0.19 1.58 -5.33
CA ASN A 250 0.90 0.85 -6.38
C ASN A 250 2.30 1.43 -6.64
N ASP A 251 2.43 2.74 -6.59
CA ASP A 251 3.71 3.42 -6.77
C ASP A 251 4.66 3.12 -5.60
N THR A 252 4.15 3.10 -4.35
CA THR A 252 4.92 2.63 -3.18
C THR A 252 5.34 1.17 -3.30
N LEU A 253 4.44 0.26 -3.69
CA LEU A 253 4.81 -1.16 -3.90
C LEU A 253 5.82 -1.34 -5.04
N ARG A 254 5.78 -0.49 -6.08
CA ARG A 254 6.81 -0.49 -7.12
C ARG A 254 8.16 -0.06 -6.59
N GLU A 255 8.19 0.96 -5.74
CA GLU A 255 9.40 1.45 -5.08
C GLU A 255 10.03 0.36 -4.20
N GLU A 256 9.24 -0.26 -3.31
CA GLU A 256 9.69 -1.40 -2.48
C GLU A 256 10.25 -2.54 -3.33
N ARG A 257 9.60 -2.87 -4.45
CA ARG A 257 10.07 -3.93 -5.36
C ARG A 257 11.38 -3.56 -6.08
N MET A 258 11.61 -2.28 -6.37
CA MET A 258 12.89 -1.82 -6.92
C MET A 258 14.00 -1.89 -5.87
N GLU A 259 13.70 -1.56 -4.61
CA GLU A 259 14.64 -1.68 -3.49
C GLU A 259 15.00 -3.15 -3.23
N GLU A 260 14.02 -4.06 -3.18
CA GLU A 260 14.25 -5.50 -3.07
C GLU A 260 15.15 -6.02 -4.20
N GLN A 261 14.90 -5.59 -5.43
CA GLN A 261 15.71 -5.98 -6.58
C GLN A 261 17.16 -5.45 -6.45
N ALA A 262 17.34 -4.22 -5.98
CA ALA A 262 18.68 -3.65 -5.73
C ALA A 262 19.43 -4.41 -4.62
N VAL A 263 18.75 -4.82 -3.55
CA VAL A 263 19.33 -5.64 -2.49
C VAL A 263 19.74 -7.02 -3.02
N LEU A 264 18.88 -7.67 -3.82
CA LEU A 264 19.20 -8.96 -4.44
C LEU A 264 20.43 -8.87 -5.36
N ASP A 265 20.54 -7.80 -6.16
CA ASP A 265 21.69 -7.61 -7.04
C ASP A 265 22.97 -7.28 -6.25
N SER A 266 22.87 -6.55 -5.15
CA SER A 266 23.98 -6.33 -4.20
C SER A 266 24.44 -7.65 -3.56
N LEU A 267 23.52 -8.50 -3.09
CA LEU A 267 23.83 -9.82 -2.54
C LEU A 267 24.46 -10.75 -3.59
N ARG A 268 23.99 -10.72 -4.84
CA ARG A 268 24.61 -11.49 -5.95
C ARG A 268 26.03 -11.02 -6.23
N SER A 269 26.26 -9.71 -6.24
CA SER A 269 27.60 -9.12 -6.40
C SER A 269 28.55 -9.54 -5.26
N MET A 270 28.05 -9.49 -4.02
CA MET A 270 28.79 -9.92 -2.82
C MET A 270 29.12 -11.41 -2.84
N ASN A 271 28.15 -12.27 -3.18
CA ASN A 271 28.38 -13.72 -3.34
C ASN A 271 29.40 -14.02 -4.45
N LEU A 272 29.37 -13.28 -5.56
CA LEU A 272 30.36 -13.42 -6.62
C LEU A 272 31.77 -13.02 -6.14
N MET A 273 31.87 -11.97 -5.32
CA MET A 273 33.14 -11.57 -4.70
C MET A 273 33.66 -12.66 -3.76
N TYR A 274 32.84 -13.17 -2.84
CA TYR A 274 33.24 -14.26 -1.95
C TYR A 274 33.62 -15.52 -2.70
N LYS A 275 32.90 -15.86 -3.77
CA LYS A 275 33.24 -16.97 -4.65
C LYS A 275 34.62 -16.77 -5.30
N LYS A 276 34.91 -15.57 -5.81
CA LYS A 276 36.25 -15.25 -6.36
C LYS A 276 37.34 -15.34 -5.29
N ILE A 277 37.08 -14.89 -4.06
CA ILE A 277 38.03 -15.01 -2.95
C ILE A 277 38.29 -16.49 -2.63
N ALA A 278 37.23 -17.29 -2.53
CA ALA A 278 37.34 -18.73 -2.29
C ALA A 278 38.08 -19.46 -3.44
N GLU A 279 37.83 -19.09 -4.70
CA GLU A 279 38.52 -19.64 -5.87
C GLU A 279 39.99 -19.17 -5.96
N SER A 280 40.29 -17.95 -5.50
CA SER A 280 41.66 -17.41 -5.45
C SER A 280 42.49 -18.02 -4.32
N HIS A 281 41.84 -18.57 -3.30
CA HIS A 281 42.48 -19.36 -2.26
C HIS A 281 42.52 -20.82 -2.71
N THR A 282 43.61 -21.21 -3.37
CA THR A 282 44.04 -22.61 -3.52
C THR A 282 44.41 -23.23 -2.17
N PHE A 283 43.51 -23.18 -1.18
CA PHE A 283 43.72 -23.76 0.15
C PHE A 283 43.53 -25.28 0.17
N ALA A 284 43.08 -25.88 -0.94
CA ALA A 284 42.77 -27.31 -1.03
C ALA A 284 43.76 -28.15 -1.85
N ALA A 285 44.79 -27.57 -2.48
CA ALA A 285 45.77 -28.34 -3.26
C ALA A 285 47.00 -28.78 -2.44
N ASP A 286 47.31 -28.10 -1.32
CA ASP A 286 48.57 -28.35 -0.58
C ASP A 286 48.40 -29.15 0.72
N CYS A 287 47.21 -29.70 1.00
CA CYS A 287 47.00 -30.65 2.10
C CYS A 287 47.19 -32.13 1.68
N THR A 288 47.93 -32.38 0.60
CA THR A 288 48.58 -33.67 0.34
C THR A 288 50.09 -33.49 0.46
N CYS A 289 50.57 -33.62 1.69
CA CYS A 289 51.99 -33.81 1.94
C CYS A 289 52.41 -35.14 1.26
N LEU A 290 53.44 -35.04 0.40
CA LEU A 290 54.20 -36.12 -0.26
C LEU A 290 53.66 -36.63 -1.61
N GLN A 291 53.92 -35.88 -2.69
CA GLN A 291 54.75 -36.40 -3.80
C GLN A 291 55.15 -35.30 -4.80
N GLN A 292 56.46 -35.05 -4.83
CA GLN A 292 57.32 -34.47 -5.86
C GLN A 292 56.98 -33.12 -6.55
N PRO A 293 57.99 -32.23 -6.69
CA PRO A 293 57.90 -31.04 -7.52
C PRO A 293 58.25 -31.41 -8.98
N GLU A 294 57.34 -31.16 -9.91
CA GLU A 294 57.70 -31.11 -11.33
C GLU A 294 57.31 -29.74 -11.91
N GLU A 295 58.32 -29.12 -12.51
CA GLU A 295 58.40 -27.76 -13.01
C GLU A 295 57.46 -27.55 -14.21
N ALA A 296 56.62 -26.52 -14.15
CA ALA A 296 56.01 -25.72 -15.23
C ALA A 296 54.64 -25.23 -14.74
N ASP A 297 54.24 -23.96 -14.75
CA ASP A 297 54.54 -22.88 -15.67
C ASP A 297 54.26 -21.55 -14.91
N ALA A 298 55.29 -20.73 -14.74
CA ALA A 298 55.36 -19.74 -13.68
C ALA A 298 54.85 -18.34 -14.08
N HIS A 299 53.70 -18.17 -14.76
CA HIS A 299 53.25 -16.82 -15.17
C HIS A 299 51.75 -16.50 -15.05
N ALA A 300 50.95 -17.26 -14.30
CA ALA A 300 49.61 -16.80 -13.93
C ALA A 300 49.71 -15.93 -12.66
N PRO A 301 49.58 -14.58 -12.71
CA PRO A 301 49.56 -13.75 -11.52
C PRO A 301 48.35 -14.15 -10.68
N SER A 302 48.61 -14.84 -9.57
CA SER A 302 47.59 -15.15 -8.57
C SER A 302 47.05 -13.83 -8.04
N ILE A 303 45.81 -13.50 -8.40
CA ILE A 303 45.11 -12.32 -7.90
C ILE A 303 44.99 -12.50 -6.39
N THR A 304 45.78 -11.76 -5.63
CA THR A 304 45.77 -11.85 -4.18
C THR A 304 44.59 -11.05 -3.62
N VAL A 305 44.14 -11.38 -2.41
CA VAL A 305 43.14 -10.58 -1.67
C VAL A 305 43.55 -9.10 -1.58
N ARG A 306 44.86 -8.84 -1.52
CA ARG A 306 45.44 -7.49 -1.53
C ARG A 306 45.17 -6.76 -2.85
N ASP A 307 45.25 -7.45 -3.98
CA ASP A 307 44.96 -6.88 -5.31
C ASP A 307 43.47 -6.52 -5.45
N VAL A 308 42.58 -7.38 -4.94
CA VAL A 308 41.13 -7.10 -4.91
C VAL A 308 40.80 -5.90 -4.01
N LEU A 309 41.47 -5.76 -2.87
CA LEU A 309 41.29 -4.60 -1.97
C LEU A 309 41.87 -3.31 -2.57
N LEU A 310 43.01 -3.39 -3.28
CA LEU A 310 43.58 -2.26 -3.98
C LEU A 310 42.68 -1.79 -5.13
N GLU A 311 42.13 -2.72 -5.92
CA GLU A 311 41.22 -2.41 -7.02
C GLU A 311 39.92 -1.77 -6.52
N THR A 312 39.32 -2.28 -5.44
CA THR A 312 38.11 -1.69 -4.85
C THR A 312 38.38 -0.30 -4.26
N ASN A 313 39.54 -0.09 -3.62
CA ASN A 313 39.92 1.22 -3.09
C ASN A 313 40.17 2.25 -4.21
N MET A 314 40.86 1.85 -5.30
CA MET A 314 41.03 2.70 -6.48
C MET A 314 39.69 3.09 -7.12
N LYS A 315 38.73 2.16 -7.14
CA LYS A 315 37.39 2.44 -7.68
C LYS A 315 36.62 3.43 -6.81
N LEU A 316 36.66 3.28 -5.49
CA LEU A 316 36.03 4.23 -4.55
C LEU A 316 36.66 5.63 -4.66
N GLU A 317 37.98 5.73 -4.80
CA GLU A 317 38.64 7.02 -5.03
C GLU A 317 38.22 7.67 -6.36
N ALA A 318 38.03 6.88 -7.42
CA ALA A 318 37.55 7.39 -8.69
C ALA A 318 36.11 7.89 -8.61
N GLU A 319 35.22 7.17 -7.92
CA GLU A 319 33.84 7.59 -7.68
C GLU A 319 33.76 8.86 -6.82
N LEU A 320 34.56 8.97 -5.76
CA LEU A 320 34.68 10.19 -4.95
C LEU A 320 35.19 11.38 -5.77
N ARG A 321 36.13 11.16 -6.68
CA ARG A 321 36.62 12.19 -7.60
C ARG A 321 35.55 12.61 -8.60
N GLY A 322 34.77 11.65 -9.13
CA GLY A 322 33.63 11.91 -10.00
C GLY A 322 32.53 12.70 -9.32
N LEU A 323 32.18 12.34 -8.07
CA LEU A 323 31.21 13.07 -7.27
C LEU A 323 31.66 14.51 -6.97
N ARG A 324 32.94 14.70 -6.65
CA ARG A 324 33.51 16.05 -6.48
C ARG A 324 33.46 16.85 -7.78
N ALA A 325 33.82 16.25 -8.92
CA ALA A 325 33.73 16.90 -10.22
C ALA A 325 32.28 17.22 -10.63
N SER A 326 31.31 16.39 -10.24
CA SER A 326 29.88 16.67 -10.49
C SER A 326 29.30 17.74 -9.56
N LEU A 327 29.88 17.88 -8.36
CA LEU A 327 29.54 18.95 -7.41
C LEU A 327 30.34 20.23 -7.63
N ASP A 328 31.35 20.21 -8.49
CA ASP A 328 32.07 21.37 -9.01
C ASP A 328 31.14 22.13 -9.98
N MET A 329 30.01 22.59 -9.45
CA MET A 329 29.38 23.80 -9.93
C MET A 329 30.45 24.88 -9.80
N PRO A 330 30.80 25.60 -10.89
CA PRO A 330 31.73 26.71 -10.77
C PRO A 330 31.24 27.60 -9.62
N ASP A 331 32.18 28.05 -8.76
CA ASP A 331 31.96 29.04 -7.71
C ASP A 331 31.30 30.30 -8.31
N LEU A 332 30.00 30.21 -8.59
CA LEU A 332 29.13 31.30 -8.90
C LEU A 332 28.73 31.81 -7.53
N SER A 333 29.52 32.76 -7.05
CA SER A 333 29.17 33.57 -5.90
C SER A 333 27.70 34.01 -6.06
N VAL A 334 26.85 33.47 -5.19
CA VAL A 334 25.39 33.63 -5.13
C VAL A 334 24.96 35.11 -5.16
N THR A 335 25.88 36.03 -4.91
CA THR A 335 25.67 37.48 -4.89
C THR A 335 25.48 38.16 -6.25
N VAL A 336 25.95 37.59 -7.38
CA VAL A 336 25.95 38.33 -8.66
C VAL A 336 24.71 38.06 -9.53
N GLU A 337 24.11 36.88 -9.44
CA GLU A 337 22.89 36.57 -10.20
C GLU A 337 21.64 37.24 -9.63
N GLU A 338 21.59 37.46 -8.31
CA GLU A 338 20.45 38.12 -7.66
C GLU A 338 20.39 39.62 -8.01
N GLU A 339 21.54 40.31 -8.11
CA GLU A 339 21.58 41.72 -8.53
C GLU A 339 21.22 41.95 -10.01
N LEU A 340 21.54 40.99 -10.90
CA LEU A 340 21.24 41.13 -12.33
C LEU A 340 19.74 40.91 -12.62
N LEU A 341 19.08 40.02 -11.88
CA LEU A 341 17.64 39.80 -11.98
C LEU A 341 16.84 41.01 -11.45
N ASP A 342 17.25 41.61 -10.34
CA ASP A 342 16.60 42.81 -9.79
C ASP A 342 16.72 44.03 -10.70
N ARG A 343 17.84 44.14 -11.45
CA ARG A 343 18.06 45.24 -12.40
C ARG A 343 17.22 45.10 -13.68
N ALA A 344 16.88 43.87 -14.06
CA ALA A 344 16.01 43.60 -15.20
C ALA A 344 14.54 43.91 -14.87
N PHE A 345 14.07 43.57 -13.66
CA PHE A 345 12.72 43.90 -13.22
C PHE A 345 12.50 45.41 -13.05
N LYS A 346 13.51 46.15 -12.55
CA LYS A 346 13.41 47.62 -12.42
C LYS A 346 13.30 48.39 -13.74
N ARG A 347 13.72 47.82 -14.88
CA ARG A 347 13.57 48.49 -16.18
C ARG A 347 12.18 48.35 -16.78
N VAL A 348 11.39 47.36 -16.39
CA VAL A 348 10.06 47.12 -16.96
C VAL A 348 9.01 48.06 -16.37
N ASP A 349 9.24 48.61 -15.18
CA ASP A 349 8.29 49.52 -14.50
C ASP A 349 8.43 51.01 -14.88
N SER A 350 9.38 51.39 -15.74
CA SER A 350 9.67 52.82 -16.02
C SER A 350 9.19 53.38 -17.35
N ASP A 351 8.67 52.57 -18.29
CA ASP A 351 8.33 53.05 -19.64
C ASP A 351 6.84 53.44 -19.81
N SER A 352 6.34 54.27 -18.88
CA SER A 352 5.00 54.85 -18.95
C SER A 352 5.04 56.36 -18.65
N SER A 353 5.50 57.18 -19.59
CA SER A 353 4.87 58.49 -19.87
C SER A 353 5.43 59.20 -21.11
N SER A 354 4.49 59.62 -21.96
CA SER A 354 4.46 60.81 -22.84
C SER A 354 5.57 61.04 -23.89
N SER A 355 5.20 60.98 -25.18
CA SER A 355 5.00 62.15 -26.08
C SER A 355 4.57 61.61 -27.47
N SER A 356 3.37 61.92 -27.97
CA SER A 356 3.00 63.14 -28.71
C SER A 356 3.50 63.18 -30.17
N VAL A 357 2.57 62.86 -31.08
CA VAL A 357 2.34 63.49 -32.40
C VAL A 357 3.43 63.32 -33.46
N GLN A 358 3.27 62.31 -34.34
CA GLN A 358 3.46 62.51 -35.78
C GLN A 358 2.96 61.33 -36.65
N SER A 359 2.05 61.68 -37.55
CA SER A 359 1.87 61.22 -38.94
C SER A 359 1.39 59.80 -39.24
N ASP A 360 0.14 59.78 -39.71
CA ASP A 360 -0.60 58.76 -40.44
C ASP A 360 0.19 58.15 -41.61
N THR A 361 0.90 57.04 -41.39
CA THR A 361 1.24 56.06 -42.46
C THR A 361 1.76 54.70 -41.93
N ILE A 362 1.44 54.32 -40.69
CA ILE A 362 2.00 53.12 -40.03
C ILE A 362 0.91 52.36 -39.28
N ASP A 363 -0.16 51.93 -39.95
CA ASP A 363 -1.21 51.11 -39.31
C ASP A 363 -0.96 49.60 -39.50
N ASP A 364 -0.25 49.19 -40.56
CA ASP A 364 0.01 47.77 -40.85
C ASP A 364 1.17 47.15 -40.01
N SER A 365 2.01 47.98 -39.38
CA SER A 365 3.14 47.50 -38.56
C SER A 365 2.75 47.25 -37.10
N ARG A 366 1.69 47.91 -36.59
CA ARG A 366 1.31 47.87 -35.17
C ARG A 366 0.69 46.53 -34.77
N ASP A 367 -0.04 45.90 -35.70
CA ASP A 367 -0.64 44.58 -35.48
C ASP A 367 0.40 43.46 -35.54
N SER A 368 1.49 43.66 -36.29
CA SER A 368 2.65 42.75 -36.27
C SER A 368 3.36 42.76 -34.91
N VAL A 369 3.57 43.93 -34.31
CA VAL A 369 4.22 44.03 -32.99
C VAL A 369 3.32 43.49 -31.88
N LYS A 370 1.99 43.70 -31.95
CA LYS A 370 1.04 43.10 -31.01
C LYS A 370 1.04 41.58 -31.06
N THR A 371 0.98 40.99 -32.26
CA THR A 371 0.99 39.52 -32.42
C THR A 371 2.32 38.91 -31.98
N ALA A 372 3.45 39.58 -32.23
CA ALA A 372 4.76 39.17 -31.71
C ALA A 372 4.83 39.23 -30.18
N ASN A 373 4.27 40.27 -29.57
CA ASN A 373 4.25 40.44 -28.12
C ASN A 373 3.32 39.43 -27.43
N GLU A 374 2.16 39.13 -28.01
CA GLU A 374 1.28 38.05 -27.55
C GLU A 374 1.99 36.68 -27.63
N ARG A 375 2.72 36.42 -28.71
CA ARG A 375 3.48 35.18 -28.87
C ARG A 375 4.60 35.07 -27.83
N LEU A 376 5.28 36.18 -27.52
CA LEU A 376 6.30 36.25 -26.48
C LEU A 376 5.69 36.00 -25.10
N ASN A 377 4.57 36.65 -24.78
CA ASN A 377 3.87 36.46 -23.51
C ASN A 377 3.40 35.01 -23.32
N ARG A 378 2.88 34.36 -24.36
CA ARG A 378 2.55 32.92 -24.31
C ARG A 378 3.79 32.07 -24.01
N LYS A 379 4.94 32.37 -24.62
CA LYS A 379 6.20 31.67 -24.35
C LYS A 379 6.69 31.89 -22.91
N VAL A 380 6.64 33.12 -22.41
CA VAL A 380 7.02 33.47 -21.03
C VAL A 380 6.12 32.75 -20.04
N GLN A 381 4.81 32.67 -20.30
CA GLN A 381 3.86 31.94 -19.47
C GLN A 381 4.17 30.44 -19.45
N VAL A 382 4.43 29.82 -20.61
CA VAL A 382 4.82 28.40 -20.69
C VAL A 382 6.11 28.11 -19.91
N VAL A 383 7.12 28.97 -20.03
CA VAL A 383 8.37 28.83 -19.27
C VAL A 383 8.13 28.99 -17.77
N THR A 384 7.29 29.96 -17.38
CA THR A 384 6.95 30.21 -15.97
C THR A 384 6.26 28.99 -15.35
N GLU A 385 5.28 28.40 -16.04
CA GLU A 385 4.60 27.19 -15.57
C GLU A 385 5.55 25.97 -15.52
N LYS A 386 6.47 25.84 -16.50
CA LYS A 386 7.52 24.81 -16.44
C LYS A 386 8.46 24.98 -15.24
N CYS A 387 8.88 26.21 -14.93
CA CYS A 387 9.71 26.50 -13.76
C CYS A 387 8.97 26.19 -12.44
N LYS A 388 7.67 26.52 -12.35
CA LYS A 388 6.85 26.16 -11.18
C LYS A 388 6.75 24.64 -11.02
N LEU A 389 6.43 23.91 -12.09
CA LEU A 389 6.36 22.45 -12.08
C LEU A 389 7.69 21.82 -11.66
N MET A 390 8.80 22.29 -12.20
CA MET A 390 10.13 21.78 -11.85
C MET A 390 10.49 22.05 -10.39
N LYS A 391 10.09 23.22 -9.85
CA LYS A 391 10.27 23.56 -8.43
C LYS A 391 9.42 22.66 -7.51
N GLU A 392 8.20 22.33 -7.91
CA GLU A 392 7.33 21.40 -7.20
C GLU A 392 7.88 19.97 -7.24
N MET A 393 8.34 19.50 -8.40
CA MET A 393 9.03 18.21 -8.53
C MET A 393 10.25 18.13 -7.61
N LEU A 394 11.09 19.17 -7.57
CA LEU A 394 12.27 19.18 -6.71
C LEU A 394 11.90 19.12 -5.22
N ARG A 395 10.81 19.81 -4.81
CA ARG A 395 10.29 19.69 -3.44
C ARG A 395 9.80 18.28 -3.14
N HIS A 396 9.09 17.65 -4.08
CA HIS A 396 8.62 16.28 -3.93
C HIS A 396 9.80 15.30 -3.78
N THR A 397 10.80 15.38 -4.66
CA THR A 397 12.01 14.54 -4.57
C THR A 397 12.77 14.77 -3.27
N LYS A 398 12.84 16.01 -2.77
CA LYS A 398 13.45 16.30 -1.46
C LYS A 398 12.68 15.63 -0.31
N VAL A 399 11.35 15.70 -0.32
CA VAL A 399 10.51 15.05 0.70
C VAL A 399 10.67 13.53 0.65
N GLN A 400 10.68 12.94 -0.56
CA GLN A 400 10.93 11.50 -0.74
C GLN A 400 12.30 11.10 -0.22
N TRP A 401 13.35 11.86 -0.54
CA TRP A 401 14.70 11.60 -0.04
C TRP A 401 14.76 11.68 1.49
N CYS A 402 14.14 12.70 2.11
CA CYS A 402 14.06 12.79 3.57
C CYS A 402 13.31 11.61 4.19
N ALA A 403 12.23 11.13 3.56
CA ALA A 403 11.48 9.96 4.01
C ALA A 403 12.32 8.67 3.88
N ALA A 404 13.04 8.49 2.78
CA ALA A 404 13.95 7.36 2.57
C ALA A 404 15.09 7.34 3.61
N VAL A 405 15.71 8.50 3.89
CA VAL A 405 16.75 8.62 4.92
C VAL A 405 16.20 8.32 6.33
N ALA A 406 14.98 8.79 6.64
CA ALA A 406 14.34 8.49 7.92
C ALA A 406 14.00 6.99 8.06
N SER A 407 13.51 6.37 6.97
CA SER A 407 13.22 4.93 6.91
C SER A 407 14.48 4.10 7.09
N GLN A 408 15.57 4.43 6.36
CA GLN A 408 16.87 3.78 6.50
C GLN A 408 17.37 3.85 7.95
N LYS A 409 17.30 5.03 8.58
CA LYS A 409 17.73 5.20 9.97
C LYS A 409 16.91 4.35 10.94
N ALA A 410 15.58 4.30 10.78
CA ALA A 410 14.72 3.45 11.60
C ALA A 410 15.06 1.96 11.43
N GLN A 411 15.39 1.53 10.21
CA GLN A 411 15.81 0.17 9.92
C GLN A 411 17.19 -0.16 10.52
N GLU A 412 18.14 0.77 10.47
CA GLU A 412 19.44 0.63 11.14
C GLU A 412 19.28 0.50 12.66
N GLU A 413 18.42 1.31 13.28
CA GLU A 413 18.10 1.23 14.71
C GLU A 413 17.43 -0.11 15.09
N SER A 414 16.51 -0.61 14.25
CA SER A 414 15.88 -1.92 14.42
C SER A 414 16.88 -3.07 14.29
N ASN A 415 17.76 -3.01 13.28
CA ASN A 415 18.81 -4.01 13.08
C ASN A 415 19.80 -4.03 14.25
N GLU A 416 20.18 -2.86 14.75
CA GLU A 416 21.05 -2.75 15.92
C GLU A 416 20.38 -3.32 17.18
N SER A 417 19.07 -3.08 17.36
CA SER A 417 18.31 -3.71 18.45
C SER A 417 18.27 -5.23 18.34
N ALA A 418 17.99 -5.77 17.15
CA ALA A 418 17.97 -7.20 16.89
C ALA A 418 19.35 -7.84 17.13
N ARG A 419 20.44 -7.16 16.72
CA ARG A 419 21.81 -7.62 17.00
C ARG A 419 22.10 -7.71 18.49
N ARG A 420 21.69 -6.72 19.28
CA ARG A 420 21.85 -6.74 20.75
C ARG A 420 21.09 -7.90 21.39
N GLU A 421 19.87 -8.16 20.93
CA GLU A 421 19.06 -9.29 21.42
C GLU A 421 19.68 -10.63 21.07
N ILE A 422 20.16 -10.80 19.83
CA ILE A 422 20.89 -12.00 19.41
C ILE A 422 22.13 -12.19 20.30
N SER A 423 22.93 -11.14 20.52
CA SER A 423 24.10 -11.24 21.40
C SER A 423 23.73 -11.64 22.83
N LEU A 424 22.63 -11.12 23.36
CA LEU A 424 22.14 -11.46 24.70
C LEU A 424 21.67 -12.92 24.78
N LEU A 425 20.93 -13.40 23.78
CA LEU A 425 20.51 -14.81 23.70
C LEU A 425 21.70 -15.75 23.51
N THR A 426 22.69 -15.38 22.69
CA THR A 426 23.93 -16.14 22.53
C THR A 426 24.69 -16.22 23.85
N GLN A 427 24.81 -15.11 24.58
CA GLN A 427 25.45 -15.10 25.90
C GLN A 427 24.71 -15.99 26.90
N GLN A 428 23.37 -15.95 26.93
CA GLN A 428 22.57 -16.82 27.79
C GLN A 428 22.78 -18.30 27.46
N LEU A 429 22.89 -18.64 26.17
CA LEU A 429 23.18 -19.99 25.71
C LEU A 429 24.57 -20.44 26.16
N ASP A 430 25.58 -19.60 25.98
CA ASP A 430 26.96 -19.86 26.41
C ASP A 430 27.04 -20.06 27.94
N ASP A 431 26.33 -19.25 28.73
CA ASP A 431 26.22 -19.39 30.18
C ASP A 431 25.56 -20.73 30.57
N CYS A 432 24.51 -21.15 29.86
CA CYS A 432 23.85 -22.44 30.08
C CYS A 432 24.78 -23.62 29.74
N VAL A 433 25.50 -23.53 28.62
CA VAL A 433 26.47 -24.54 28.19
C VAL A 433 27.63 -24.63 29.20
N ALA A 434 28.14 -23.50 29.68
CA ALA A 434 29.19 -23.45 30.70
C ALA A 434 28.72 -24.03 32.05
N ALA A 435 27.48 -23.72 32.48
CA ALA A 435 26.90 -24.28 33.69
C ALA A 435 26.75 -25.82 33.60
N LEU A 436 26.35 -26.34 32.44
CA LEU A 436 26.28 -27.78 32.19
C LEU A 436 27.67 -28.44 32.16
N ALA A 437 28.66 -27.81 31.53
CA ALA A 437 30.03 -28.31 31.44
C ALA A 437 30.77 -28.31 32.81
N GLY A 438 30.42 -27.38 33.71
CA GLY A 438 31.01 -27.25 35.05
C GLY A 438 30.47 -28.23 36.11
N THR A 439 29.41 -28.99 35.81
CA THR A 439 28.88 -30.01 36.74
C THR A 439 29.72 -31.29 36.70
N ASP A 440 30.79 -31.29 37.49
CA ASP A 440 31.72 -32.40 37.63
C ASP A 440 31.02 -33.65 38.20
N LYS A 441 31.32 -34.81 37.60
CA LYS A 441 30.55 -36.06 37.58
C LYS A 441 30.37 -36.82 38.91
N LYS A 442 30.54 -36.19 40.08
CA LYS A 442 30.53 -36.90 41.38
C LYS A 442 29.25 -36.80 42.22
N GLY A 443 28.21 -36.12 41.75
CA GLY A 443 26.96 -35.95 42.53
C GLY A 443 25.65 -36.00 41.75
N LEU A 444 25.67 -36.45 40.48
CA LEU A 444 24.56 -36.29 39.54
C LEU A 444 23.62 -37.50 39.45
N GLY A 445 23.69 -38.43 40.42
CA GLY A 445 22.82 -39.61 40.49
C GLY A 445 21.54 -39.43 41.30
N HIS A 446 21.36 -38.29 41.98
CA HIS A 446 20.16 -38.03 42.80
C HIS A 446 19.40 -36.75 42.44
N ASN A 447 19.98 -35.88 41.58
CA ASN A 447 19.32 -34.65 41.17
C ASN A 447 18.69 -34.71 39.77
N ILE A 448 18.97 -35.74 38.96
CA ILE A 448 18.36 -35.89 37.62
C ILE A 448 16.98 -36.55 37.68
N GLU A 449 16.71 -37.42 38.66
CA GLU A 449 15.38 -38.03 38.84
C GLU A 449 14.35 -37.07 39.45
N LEU A 450 14.79 -36.10 40.27
CA LEU A 450 13.93 -35.03 40.76
C LEU A 450 13.75 -33.88 39.75
N ALA A 451 14.65 -33.74 38.76
CA ALA A 451 14.52 -32.74 37.69
C ALA A 451 13.73 -33.24 36.46
N ARG A 452 13.57 -34.56 36.26
CA ARG A 452 12.72 -35.13 35.20
C ARG A 452 11.25 -35.33 35.59
N GLY A 453 10.94 -35.34 36.89
CA GLY A 453 9.54 -35.44 37.39
C GLY A 453 8.86 -34.10 37.66
N GLY A 454 9.55 -32.98 37.44
CA GLY A 454 9.09 -31.64 37.77
C GLY A 454 9.42 -30.65 36.67
N VAL A 455 9.06 -30.96 35.43
CA VAL A 455 8.67 -29.90 34.48
C VAL A 455 7.31 -29.40 34.97
N ASP A 456 7.33 -28.74 36.14
CA ASP A 456 6.40 -27.66 36.40
C ASP A 456 6.80 -26.60 35.38
N GLU A 457 6.28 -26.78 34.16
CA GLU A 457 5.97 -25.68 33.26
C GLU A 457 5.15 -24.71 34.10
N CYS A 458 5.86 -23.89 34.88
CA CYS A 458 5.44 -22.58 35.25
C CYS A 458 5.46 -21.76 33.95
N SER A 459 4.62 -22.20 33.01
CA SER A 459 3.99 -21.49 31.91
C SER A 459 3.73 -20.10 32.45
N LYS A 460 4.69 -19.21 32.20
CA LYS A 460 4.80 -17.95 32.91
C LYS A 460 3.66 -17.08 32.39
N TRP A 461 2.52 -17.16 33.07
CA TRP A 461 1.40 -16.28 32.83
C TRP A 461 1.89 -14.84 32.95
N VAL A 462 1.97 -14.14 31.82
CA VAL A 462 2.39 -12.76 31.78
C VAL A 462 1.17 -11.91 32.06
N GLN A 463 1.22 -11.11 33.12
CA GLN A 463 0.17 -10.15 33.39
C GLN A 463 0.23 -9.03 32.35
N GLU A 464 -0.79 -8.92 31.52
CA GLU A 464 -0.85 -7.91 30.46
C GLU A 464 -1.37 -6.59 31.05
N THR A 465 -0.43 -5.66 31.26
CA THR A 465 -0.66 -4.35 31.91
C THR A 465 -0.72 -3.19 30.92
N ALA A 466 -0.65 -3.46 29.61
CA ALA A 466 -0.67 -2.42 28.58
C ALA A 466 -1.94 -1.56 28.68
N PRO A 467 -1.82 -0.23 28.86
CA PRO A 467 -2.96 0.67 28.94
C PRO A 467 -3.44 1.00 27.52
N PHE A 468 -4.58 0.45 27.12
CA PHE A 468 -5.27 0.80 25.87
C PHE A 468 -6.47 1.72 26.17
N PRO A 469 -6.67 2.82 25.42
CA PRO A 469 -7.85 3.67 25.57
C PRO A 469 -9.11 2.94 25.09
N ALA A 470 -10.27 3.19 25.72
CA ALA A 470 -11.50 2.53 25.30
C ALA A 470 -11.95 3.00 23.91
N PRO A 471 -12.19 2.08 22.95
CA PRO A 471 -12.69 2.45 21.64
C PRO A 471 -14.09 3.11 21.73
N PRO A 472 -14.50 3.91 20.72
CA PRO A 472 -15.84 4.47 20.68
C PRO A 472 -16.88 3.34 20.50
N GLY A 473 -17.69 3.10 21.53
CA GLY A 473 -18.71 2.06 21.54
C GLY A 473 -19.02 1.54 22.94
N ASP A 474 -20.02 0.66 23.02
CA ASP A 474 -20.35 -0.11 24.21
C ASP A 474 -20.19 -1.61 23.91
N LEU A 475 -20.40 -2.48 24.89
CA LEU A 475 -20.35 -3.93 24.76
C LEU A 475 -21.30 -4.49 23.67
N ASN A 476 -22.33 -3.71 23.30
CA ASN A 476 -23.26 -4.01 22.21
C ASN A 476 -22.74 -3.58 20.82
N SER A 477 -21.50 -3.10 20.71
CA SER A 477 -20.91 -2.67 19.44
C SER A 477 -20.80 -3.83 18.43
N PRO A 478 -21.03 -3.59 17.12
CA PRO A 478 -20.83 -4.59 16.09
C PRO A 478 -19.39 -5.13 16.06
N LEU A 479 -18.41 -4.36 16.53
CA LEU A 479 -17.02 -4.81 16.65
C LEU A 479 -16.85 -5.89 17.71
N ILE A 480 -17.48 -5.74 18.88
CA ILE A 480 -17.46 -6.76 19.94
C ILE A 480 -18.20 -8.00 19.47
N ARG A 481 -19.33 -7.84 18.77
CA ARG A 481 -20.04 -8.97 18.16
C ARG A 481 -19.17 -9.72 17.15
N CYS A 482 -18.49 -8.99 16.27
CA CYS A 482 -17.55 -9.56 15.31
C CYS A 482 -16.42 -10.34 16.01
N LEU A 483 -15.85 -9.78 17.09
CA LEU A 483 -14.83 -10.45 17.89
C LEU A 483 -15.35 -11.78 18.49
N LEU A 484 -16.57 -11.79 19.03
CA LEU A 484 -17.21 -12.99 19.57
C LEU A 484 -17.44 -14.06 18.49
N ASP A 485 -17.90 -13.65 17.30
CA ASP A 485 -18.12 -14.54 16.17
C ASP A 485 -16.81 -15.17 15.66
N HIS A 486 -15.68 -14.44 15.72
CA HIS A 486 -14.35 -14.97 15.36
C HIS A 486 -13.73 -15.82 16.47
N TRP A 487 -14.03 -15.52 17.73
CA TRP A 487 -13.53 -16.30 18.86
C TRP A 487 -14.13 -17.71 18.90
N SER A 488 -15.45 -17.83 18.81
CA SER A 488 -16.10 -19.13 18.87
C SER A 488 -17.47 -19.16 18.20
N THR A 489 -17.72 -20.24 17.45
CA THR A 489 -19.06 -20.57 16.94
C THR A 489 -19.93 -21.28 17.99
N ASP A 490 -19.35 -21.66 19.13
CA ASP A 490 -20.05 -22.33 20.22
C ASP A 490 -20.84 -21.32 21.06
N LYS A 491 -22.17 -21.34 20.88
CA LYS A 491 -23.11 -20.47 21.60
C LYS A 491 -22.98 -20.59 23.12
N SER A 492 -22.60 -21.76 23.65
CA SER A 492 -22.46 -21.95 25.10
C SER A 492 -21.30 -21.14 25.68
N LYS A 493 -20.16 -21.09 24.99
CA LYS A 493 -18.99 -20.28 25.39
C LYS A 493 -19.28 -18.79 25.32
N VAL A 494 -19.96 -18.35 24.25
CA VAL A 494 -20.38 -16.95 24.09
C VAL A 494 -21.35 -16.56 25.21
N MET A 495 -22.28 -17.44 25.57
CA MET A 495 -23.21 -17.21 26.68
C MET A 495 -22.49 -17.11 28.03
N ILE A 496 -21.54 -18.01 28.31
CA ILE A 496 -20.73 -17.97 29.54
C ILE A 496 -19.97 -16.64 29.68
N LEU A 497 -19.33 -16.18 28.59
CA LEU A 497 -18.64 -14.88 28.59
C LEU A 497 -19.64 -13.73 28.79
N THR A 498 -20.79 -13.77 28.12
CA THR A 498 -21.83 -12.75 28.24
C THR A 498 -22.35 -12.67 29.68
N ASP A 499 -22.63 -13.81 30.32
CA ASP A 499 -23.06 -13.87 31.72
C ASP A 499 -21.96 -13.35 32.65
N TRP A 500 -20.70 -13.74 32.40
CA TRP A 500 -19.55 -13.25 33.14
C TRP A 500 -19.41 -11.72 33.05
N LEU A 501 -19.57 -11.14 31.85
CA LEU A 501 -19.54 -9.69 31.63
C LEU A 501 -20.66 -8.99 32.41
N HIS A 502 -21.91 -9.47 32.31
CA HIS A 502 -23.04 -8.88 33.01
C HIS A 502 -22.88 -8.95 34.53
N ASN A 503 -22.41 -10.09 35.06
CA ASN A 503 -22.16 -10.26 36.48
C ASN A 503 -21.02 -9.35 36.97
N SER A 504 -19.99 -9.16 36.16
CA SER A 504 -18.86 -8.28 36.46
C SER A 504 -19.25 -6.81 36.46
N ILE A 505 -20.14 -6.39 35.56
CA ILE A 505 -20.63 -5.00 35.51
C ILE A 505 -21.61 -4.72 36.65
N ARG A 506 -22.50 -5.68 36.95
CA ARG A 506 -23.49 -5.54 38.03
C ARG A 506 -22.88 -5.71 39.41
N GLY A 507 -21.69 -6.30 39.53
CA GLY A 507 -21.08 -6.66 40.80
C GLY A 507 -21.85 -7.73 41.58
N THR A 508 -22.70 -8.51 40.90
CA THR A 508 -23.61 -9.48 41.53
C THR A 508 -23.08 -10.92 41.50
N GLY A 509 -21.85 -11.15 41.05
CA GLY A 509 -21.25 -12.48 40.92
C GLY A 509 -20.00 -12.68 41.79
N ARG A 510 -19.66 -13.95 42.07
CA ARG A 510 -18.33 -14.30 42.59
C ARG A 510 -17.29 -13.89 41.54
N ALA A 511 -16.15 -13.36 41.98
CA ALA A 511 -15.01 -12.98 41.15
C ALA A 511 -14.28 -14.21 40.57
N THR A 512 -15.02 -15.08 39.89
CA THR A 512 -14.48 -16.28 39.27
C THR A 512 -13.70 -15.86 38.03
N PRO A 513 -12.40 -16.20 37.93
CA PRO A 513 -11.62 -15.89 36.76
C PRO A 513 -12.18 -16.65 35.55
N LEU A 514 -12.35 -15.94 34.42
CA LEU A 514 -12.80 -16.52 33.17
C LEU A 514 -11.58 -16.91 32.34
N ARG A 515 -11.46 -18.21 32.04
CA ARG A 515 -10.40 -18.74 31.17
C ARG A 515 -10.91 -18.89 29.75
N LEU A 516 -10.24 -18.22 28.82
CA LEU A 516 -10.44 -18.30 27.38
C LEU A 516 -9.25 -19.06 26.80
N ALA A 517 -9.47 -20.30 26.35
CA ALA A 517 -8.40 -21.15 25.85
C ALA A 517 -8.36 -21.20 24.31
N ASN A 518 -7.19 -21.50 23.75
CA ASN A 518 -6.95 -21.70 22.31
C ASN A 518 -7.35 -20.50 21.44
N LEU A 519 -7.00 -19.29 21.87
CA LEU A 519 -7.26 -18.07 21.09
C LEU A 519 -6.19 -17.90 20.02
N THR A 520 -6.57 -17.41 18.84
CA THR A 520 -5.59 -16.84 17.92
C THR A 520 -5.03 -15.55 18.51
N SER A 521 -3.80 -15.19 18.17
CA SER A 521 -3.15 -13.95 18.62
C SER A 521 -4.00 -12.70 18.34
N GLU A 522 -4.69 -12.67 17.19
CA GLU A 522 -5.62 -11.61 16.79
C GLU A 522 -6.83 -11.50 17.73
N VAL A 523 -7.44 -12.64 18.07
CA VAL A 523 -8.61 -12.68 18.97
C VAL A 523 -8.19 -12.31 20.39
N ALA A 524 -7.04 -12.80 20.87
CA ALA A 524 -6.49 -12.44 22.17
C ALA A 524 -6.18 -10.94 22.28
N ALA A 525 -5.62 -10.35 21.22
CA ALA A 525 -5.41 -8.91 21.12
C ALA A 525 -6.75 -8.15 21.12
N GLY A 526 -7.76 -8.64 20.40
CA GLY A 526 -9.10 -8.04 20.41
C GLY A 526 -9.75 -7.99 21.79
N PHE A 527 -9.63 -9.06 22.59
CA PHE A 527 -10.09 -9.06 23.98
C PHE A 527 -9.36 -8.03 24.84
N THR A 528 -8.04 -7.94 24.67
CA THR A 528 -7.16 -7.05 25.46
C THR A 528 -7.33 -5.57 25.08
N GLN A 529 -7.52 -5.27 23.79
CA GLN A 529 -7.54 -3.91 23.25
C GLN A 529 -8.95 -3.32 23.13
N LEU A 530 -10.00 -4.16 23.01
CA LEU A 530 -11.38 -3.68 22.83
C LEU A 530 -12.21 -3.93 24.09
N LEU A 531 -12.30 -5.19 24.55
CA LEU A 531 -13.25 -5.57 25.59
C LEU A 531 -12.84 -5.03 26.96
N VAL A 532 -11.59 -5.26 27.37
CA VAL A 532 -11.10 -4.87 28.71
C VAL A 532 -11.09 -3.34 28.92
N PRO A 533 -10.65 -2.52 27.96
CA PRO A 533 -10.75 -1.07 28.08
C PRO A 533 -12.19 -0.57 28.24
N ILE A 534 -13.15 -1.15 27.50
CA ILE A 534 -14.58 -0.82 27.68
C ILE A 534 -15.03 -1.14 29.11
N MET A 535 -14.66 -2.31 29.64
CA MET A 535 -15.00 -2.69 31.02
C MET A 535 -14.39 -1.74 32.05
N ARG A 536 -13.13 -1.35 31.89
CA ARG A 536 -12.41 -0.47 32.82
C ARG A 536 -12.93 0.97 32.77
N GLU A 537 -13.03 1.55 31.58
CA GLU A 537 -13.29 2.99 31.41
C GLU A 537 -14.78 3.32 31.42
N ARG A 538 -15.64 2.49 30.81
CA ARG A 538 -17.08 2.76 30.70
C ARG A 538 -17.88 2.20 31.87
N HIS A 539 -17.51 1.02 32.34
CA HIS A 539 -18.25 0.29 33.37
C HIS A 539 -17.58 0.32 34.75
N GLY A 540 -16.38 0.91 34.86
CA GLY A 540 -15.66 1.06 36.13
C GLY A 540 -15.20 -0.27 36.75
N VAL A 541 -15.10 -1.33 35.94
CA VAL A 541 -14.72 -2.67 36.40
C VAL A 541 -13.22 -2.86 36.26
N SER A 542 -12.52 -3.09 37.37
CA SER A 542 -11.08 -3.39 37.34
C SER A 542 -10.86 -4.85 36.92
N VAL A 543 -10.33 -5.07 35.72
CA VAL A 543 -10.05 -6.40 35.17
C VAL A 543 -8.54 -6.58 35.00
N SER A 544 -7.98 -7.63 35.61
CA SER A 544 -6.62 -8.11 35.38
C SER A 544 -6.62 -9.17 34.28
N ILE A 545 -5.65 -9.10 33.38
CA ILE A 545 -5.49 -10.04 32.27
C ILE A 545 -4.18 -10.79 32.48
N TYR A 546 -4.24 -12.11 32.41
CA TYR A 546 -3.07 -12.96 32.33
C TYR A 546 -3.07 -13.67 30.98
N ARG A 547 -1.96 -13.56 30.26
CA ARG A 547 -1.76 -14.20 28.96
C ARG A 547 -0.71 -15.28 29.06
N HIS A 548 -0.99 -16.40 28.43
CA HIS A 548 -0.04 -17.48 28.23
C HIS A 548 0.03 -17.81 26.74
N ASP A 549 1.20 -17.57 26.14
CA ASP A 549 1.43 -17.89 24.74
C ASP A 549 2.00 -19.31 24.63
N SER A 550 1.23 -20.22 24.03
CA SER A 550 1.73 -21.55 23.72
C SER A 550 2.62 -21.50 22.48
N VAL A 551 3.57 -22.44 22.37
CA VAL A 551 4.49 -22.59 21.21
C VAL A 551 3.74 -22.73 19.87
N HIS A 552 2.44 -23.06 19.89
CA HIS A 552 1.62 -23.37 18.72
C HIS A 552 0.82 -22.19 18.12
N VAL A 553 1.27 -20.94 18.28
CA VAL A 553 0.58 -19.71 17.75
C VAL A 553 -0.80 -19.45 18.41
N LEU A 554 -1.13 -20.21 19.46
CA LEU A 554 -2.35 -20.05 20.24
C LEU A 554 -2.04 -19.44 21.60
N SER A 555 -2.88 -18.49 22.03
CA SER A 555 -2.80 -17.82 23.32
C SER A 555 -3.96 -18.25 24.22
N ASP A 556 -3.67 -18.48 25.49
CA ASP A 556 -4.67 -18.61 26.54
C ASP A 556 -4.78 -17.28 27.29
N LEU A 557 -6.00 -16.81 27.55
CA LEU A 557 -6.27 -15.63 28.36
C LEU A 557 -7.05 -15.99 29.62
N VAL A 558 -6.68 -15.39 30.74
CA VAL A 558 -7.46 -15.42 31.97
C VAL A 558 -7.84 -13.99 32.34
N LEU A 559 -9.15 -13.73 32.38
CA LEU A 559 -9.74 -12.45 32.78
C LEU A 559 -10.20 -12.56 34.23
N GLN A 560 -9.68 -11.73 35.10
CA GLN A 560 -10.02 -11.72 36.52
C GLN A 560 -10.52 -10.33 36.94
N THR A 561 -11.74 -10.26 37.45
CA THR A 561 -12.29 -9.00 37.97
C THR A 561 -11.85 -8.80 39.42
N THR A 562 -11.52 -7.56 39.76
CA THR A 562 -11.16 -7.14 41.11
C THR A 562 -12.23 -6.13 41.55
N HIS A 563 -13.19 -6.60 42.34
CA HIS A 563 -14.19 -5.70 42.91
C HIS A 563 -13.60 -4.99 44.12
N PRO A 564 -13.63 -3.64 44.19
CA PRO A 564 -13.05 -2.90 45.31
C PRO A 564 -13.75 -3.16 46.66
N SER A 565 -14.88 -3.88 46.68
CA SER A 565 -15.65 -4.16 47.89
C SER A 565 -15.02 -5.20 48.83
N GLU A 566 -14.15 -6.10 48.34
CA GLU A 566 -13.52 -7.14 49.18
C GLU A 566 -12.15 -6.74 49.76
N ALA A 567 -11.42 -5.84 49.09
CA ALA A 567 -10.09 -5.41 49.56
C ALA A 567 -10.15 -4.61 50.88
N LEU A 568 -11.26 -3.92 51.14
CA LEU A 568 -11.49 -3.20 52.41
C LEU A 568 -11.93 -4.13 53.56
N GLN A 569 -12.48 -5.32 53.29
CA GLN A 569 -12.82 -6.30 54.34
C GLN A 569 -11.65 -7.23 54.67
N SER A 570 -10.81 -7.60 53.69
CA SER A 570 -9.61 -8.42 53.92
C SER A 570 -8.53 -7.70 54.74
N ALA A 571 -8.45 -6.36 54.64
CA ALA A 571 -7.52 -5.56 55.46
C ALA A 571 -8.00 -5.36 56.91
N VAL A 572 -9.30 -5.51 57.19
CA VAL A 572 -9.85 -5.35 58.56
C VAL A 572 -9.78 -6.67 59.35
N SER A 573 -9.88 -7.84 58.71
CA SER A 573 -9.75 -9.14 59.40
C SER A 573 -8.31 -9.60 59.70
N LYS A 574 -7.30 -8.77 59.42
CA LYS A 574 -5.89 -9.03 59.82
C LYS A 574 -5.42 -8.23 61.03
N ASN A 575 -6.32 -7.45 61.65
CA ASN A 575 -6.02 -6.61 62.81
C ASN A 575 -6.88 -6.90 64.06
N ASP A 576 -7.51 -8.08 64.14
CA ASP A 576 -8.07 -8.62 65.40
C ASP A 576 -7.36 -9.92 65.80
#